data_AF-A3QRJ5-F1
#
_entry.id   AF-A3QRJ5-F1
#
_cell.length_a   1.000
_cell.length_b   1.000
_cell.length_c   1.000
_cell.angle_alpha   90.00
_cell.angle_beta   90.00
_cell.angle_gamma   90.00
#
_symmetry.space_group_name_H-M   'P 1'
#
loop_
_entity.id
_entity.type
_entity.pdbx_description
1 polymer ?
#
loop_
_entity_poly.entity_id
_entity_poly.type
_entity_poly.pdbx_seq_one_letter_code
_entity_poly.pdbx_strand_id
1 'polypeptide(L)'
;FAELFNMAPGAKALFTRVNVDNIHSPEFNGHVMRVMGGLDVLVNYLENPPVMECMLAHLAGQHAVRDGVTKSGFAVMAKVLMGSMPQVVEGFNPDAWKNCLIPILNGMSAGLAP
;
A
#
# COMPACT_ATOMS: atom_id res chain seq x y z
N PHE A 1 -5.23 -6.90 3.15
CA PHE A 1 -5.01 -6.63 4.59
C PHE A 1 -5.04 -7.88 5.45
N ALA A 2 -6.01 -8.80 5.32
CA ALA A 2 -6.00 -10.06 6.08
C ALA A 2 -4.63 -10.78 5.99
N GLU A 3 -4.11 -10.95 4.78
CA GLU A 3 -2.80 -11.58 4.57
C GLU A 3 -1.62 -10.75 5.11
N LEU A 4 -1.69 -9.42 5.04
CA LEU A 4 -0.70 -8.54 5.68
C LEU A 4 -0.62 -8.82 7.19
N PHE A 5 -1.76 -8.96 7.86
CA PHE A 5 -1.81 -9.23 9.28
C PHE A 5 -1.45 -10.67 9.65
N ASN A 6 -1.62 -11.62 8.73
CA ASN A 6 -1.09 -12.97 8.90
C ASN A 6 0.45 -12.97 8.85
N MET A 7 1.01 -12.27 7.87
CA MET A 7 2.46 -12.19 7.66
C MET A 7 3.18 -11.30 8.69
N ALA A 8 2.50 -10.26 9.18
CA ALA A 8 3.02 -9.32 10.16
C ALA A 8 1.94 -8.98 11.22
N PRO A 9 1.69 -9.87 12.21
CA PRO A 9 0.64 -9.67 13.21
C PRO A 9 0.76 -8.36 13.98
N GLY A 10 1.99 -7.91 14.25
CA GLY A 10 2.28 -6.63 14.92
C GLY A 10 1.76 -5.41 14.16
N ALA A 11 1.59 -5.50 12.84
CA ALA A 11 1.08 -4.39 12.04
C ALA A 11 -0.35 -4.01 12.41
N LYS A 12 -1.15 -4.91 13.02
CA LYS A 12 -2.51 -4.58 13.48
C LYS A 12 -2.53 -3.35 14.39
N ALA A 13 -1.53 -3.17 15.25
CA ALA A 13 -1.45 -2.03 16.16
C ALA A 13 -1.45 -0.66 15.43
N LEU A 14 -1.02 -0.61 14.16
CA LEU A 14 -1.00 0.60 13.34
C LEU A 14 -2.38 1.03 12.82
N PHE A 15 -3.37 0.13 12.88
CA PHE A 15 -4.69 0.30 12.25
C PHE A 15 -5.83 0.39 13.28
N THR A 16 -5.53 0.62 14.56
CA THR A 16 -6.54 0.73 15.62
C THR A 16 -7.55 1.86 15.35
N ARG A 17 -7.10 3.02 14.85
CA ARG A 17 -7.96 4.15 14.49
C ARG A 17 -8.97 3.84 13.36
N VAL A 18 -8.75 2.78 12.59
CA VAL A 18 -9.65 2.34 11.52
C VAL A 18 -10.36 1.04 11.87
N ASN A 19 -10.40 0.66 13.16
CA ASN A 19 -11.13 -0.51 13.67
C ASN A 19 -10.63 -1.86 13.10
N VAL A 20 -9.31 -2.09 13.15
CA VAL A 20 -8.70 -3.34 12.66
C VAL A 20 -9.21 -4.63 13.33
N ASP A 21 -9.76 -4.53 14.54
CA ASP A 21 -10.32 -5.68 15.27
C ASP A 21 -11.53 -6.26 14.54
N ASN A 22 -12.22 -5.45 13.73
CA ASN A 22 -13.23 -5.89 12.79
C ASN A 22 -12.90 -5.36 11.39
N ILE A 23 -12.13 -6.14 10.62
CA ILE A 23 -11.76 -5.77 9.24
C ILE A 23 -12.96 -5.62 8.27
N HIS A 24 -14.16 -6.03 8.68
CA HIS A 24 -15.40 -5.86 7.91
C HIS A 24 -16.23 -4.64 8.36
N SER A 25 -15.73 -3.85 9.32
CA SER A 25 -16.42 -2.67 9.81
C SER A 25 -16.48 -1.55 8.75
N PRO A 26 -17.43 -0.60 8.86
CA PRO A 26 -17.48 0.55 7.98
C PRO A 26 -16.19 1.40 7.99
N GLU A 27 -15.53 1.54 9.15
CA GLU A 27 -14.29 2.31 9.28
C GLU A 27 -13.14 1.65 8.52
N PHE A 28 -13.00 0.33 8.66
CA PHE A 28 -11.93 -0.41 8.00
C PHE A 28 -12.20 -0.52 6.50
N ASN A 29 -13.44 -0.77 6.07
CA ASN A 29 -13.83 -0.73 4.66
C ASN A 29 -13.55 0.65 4.04
N GLY A 30 -13.88 1.73 4.74
CA GLY A 30 -13.54 3.08 4.30
C GLY A 30 -12.03 3.30 4.18
N HIS A 31 -11.23 2.69 5.05
CA HIS A 31 -9.78 2.71 4.92
C HIS A 31 -9.28 1.94 3.68
N VAL A 32 -9.81 0.74 3.44
CA VAL A 32 -9.48 -0.06 2.25
C VAL A 32 -9.78 0.73 0.97
N MET A 33 -10.94 1.40 0.90
CA MET A 33 -11.28 2.24 -0.25
C MET A 33 -10.30 3.39 -0.46
N ARG A 34 -9.81 4.03 0.61
CA ARG A 34 -8.78 5.09 0.50
C ARG A 34 -7.44 4.53 0.00
N VAL A 35 -7.05 3.32 0.41
CA VAL A 35 -5.81 2.67 -0.05
C VAL A 35 -5.91 2.29 -1.52
N MET A 36 -7.02 1.66 -1.93
CA MET A 36 -7.22 1.27 -3.33
C MET A 36 -7.34 2.49 -4.24
N GLY A 37 -8.05 3.54 -3.82
CA GLY A 37 -8.12 4.80 -4.55
C GLY A 37 -6.75 5.49 -4.66
N GLY A 38 -5.94 5.45 -3.60
CA GLY A 38 -4.56 5.96 -3.65
C GLY A 38 -3.69 5.20 -4.66
N LEU A 39 -3.80 3.86 -4.70
CA LEU A 39 -3.09 3.04 -5.68
C LEU A 39 -3.56 3.31 -7.11
N ASP A 40 -4.87 3.43 -7.34
CA ASP A 40 -5.46 3.76 -8.65
C ASP A 40 -4.93 5.09 -9.18
N VAL A 41 -4.90 6.13 -8.34
CA VAL A 41 -4.33 7.43 -8.69
C VAL A 41 -2.87 7.32 -9.13
N LEU A 42 -2.05 6.52 -8.44
CA LEU A 42 -0.64 6.33 -8.81
C LEU A 42 -0.51 5.59 -10.14
N VAL A 43 -1.31 4.55 -10.38
CA VAL A 43 -1.31 3.82 -11.67
C VAL A 43 -1.70 4.76 -12.82
N ASN A 44 -2.71 5.61 -12.63
CA ASN A 44 -3.15 6.58 -13.64
C ASN A 44 -2.11 7.67 -13.95
N TYR A 45 -1.11 7.88 -13.08
CA TYR A 45 -0.04 8.86 -13.29
C TYR A 45 1.29 8.26 -13.76
N LEU A 46 1.34 6.97 -14.11
CA LEU A 46 2.57 6.34 -14.61
C LEU A 46 3.18 7.05 -15.83
N GLU A 47 2.36 7.66 -16.67
CA GLU A 47 2.79 8.40 -17.86
C GLU A 47 3.05 9.90 -17.60
N ASN A 48 2.89 10.37 -16.36
CA ASN A 48 3.10 11.76 -15.97
C ASN A 48 4.08 11.87 -14.79
N PRO A 49 5.40 11.75 -15.02
CA PRO A 49 6.41 11.74 -13.96
C PRO A 49 6.36 12.94 -13.00
N PRO A 50 6.15 14.18 -13.45
CA PRO A 50 6.05 15.32 -12.53
C PRO A 50 4.88 15.21 -11.54
N VAL A 51 3.72 14.71 -12.01
CA VAL A 51 2.55 14.51 -11.14
C VAL A 51 2.76 13.30 -10.22
N MET A 52 3.37 12.22 -10.74
CA MET A 52 3.75 11.05 -9.95
C MET A 52 4.66 11.44 -8.78
N GLU A 53 5.72 12.23 -9.03
CA GLU A 53 6.65 12.68 -7.98
C GLU A 53 5.93 13.48 -6.88
N CYS A 54 5.04 14.39 -7.26
CA CYS A 54 4.24 15.16 -6.33
C CYS A 54 3.34 14.26 -5.46
N MET A 55 2.66 13.28 -6.08
CA MET A 55 1.80 12.35 -5.35
C MET A 55 2.58 11.39 -4.45
N LEU A 56 3.73 10.91 -4.89
CA LEU A 56 4.61 10.09 -4.05
C LEU A 56 5.09 10.88 -2.83
N ALA A 57 5.50 12.13 -3.00
CA ALA A 57 5.90 13.00 -1.89
C ALA A 57 4.74 13.23 -0.91
N HIS A 58 3.52 13.47 -1.41
CA HIS A 58 2.33 13.61 -0.59
C HIS A 58 2.04 12.35 0.23
N LEU A 59 2.00 11.19 -0.41
CA LEU A 59 1.74 9.91 0.25
C LEU A 59 2.86 9.51 1.21
N ALA A 60 4.12 9.80 0.88
CA ALA A 60 5.24 9.61 1.79
C ALA A 60 5.05 10.43 3.07
N GLY A 61 4.65 11.70 2.94
CA GLY A 61 4.31 12.55 4.09
C GLY A 61 3.17 11.98 4.94
N GLN A 62 2.14 11.41 4.32
CA GLN A 62 1.03 10.78 5.05
C GLN A 62 1.46 9.54 5.86
N HIS A 63 2.43 8.77 5.37
CA HIS A 63 2.94 7.57 6.06
C HIS A 63 4.04 7.91 7.06
N ALA A 64 4.83 8.96 6.83
CA ALA A 64 5.90 9.40 7.74
C ALA A 64 5.38 9.86 9.11
N VAL A 65 4.17 10.41 9.19
CA VAL A 65 3.54 10.83 10.45
C VAL A 65 2.90 9.68 11.24
N ARG A 66 3.15 8.43 10.85
CA ARG A 66 2.59 7.23 11.47
C ARG A 66 3.71 6.40 12.07
N ASP A 67 3.93 6.58 13.37
CA ASP A 67 4.94 5.81 14.10
C ASP A 67 4.71 4.30 13.93
N GLY A 68 5.78 3.57 13.64
CA GLY A 68 5.76 2.13 13.41
C GLY A 68 5.47 1.71 11.96
N VAL A 69 5.21 2.65 11.04
CA VAL A 69 5.20 2.34 9.59
C VAL A 69 6.65 2.31 9.08
N THR A 70 7.06 1.18 8.51
CA THR A 70 8.45 0.91 8.10
C THR A 70 8.57 0.49 6.64
N LYS A 71 9.78 0.56 6.09
CA LYS A 71 10.12 0.03 4.75
C LYS A 71 9.83 -1.47 4.65
N SER A 72 10.18 -2.24 5.68
CA SER A 72 9.85 -3.66 5.80
C SER A 72 8.34 -3.91 5.75
N GLY A 73 7.52 -3.07 6.40
CA GLY A 73 6.06 -3.14 6.31
C GLY A 73 5.54 -2.93 4.88
N PHE A 74 6.10 -1.97 4.15
CA PHE A 74 5.81 -1.76 2.73
C PHE A 74 6.22 -2.95 1.85
N ALA A 75 7.35 -3.59 2.14
CA ALA A 75 7.78 -4.81 1.44
C ALA A 75 6.81 -5.99 1.66
N VAL A 76 6.26 -6.14 2.88
CA VAL A 76 5.22 -7.15 3.14
C VAL A 76 3.95 -6.81 2.35
N MET A 77 3.52 -5.54 2.33
CA MET A 77 2.37 -5.13 1.52
C MET A 77 2.58 -5.40 0.02
N ALA A 78 3.79 -5.13 -0.51
CA ALA A 78 4.12 -5.44 -1.89
C ALA A 78 3.93 -6.94 -2.19
N LYS A 79 4.41 -7.81 -1.30
CA LYS A 79 4.22 -9.27 -1.44
C LYS A 79 2.74 -9.66 -1.39
N VAL A 80 1.95 -9.06 -0.50
CA VAL A 80 0.50 -9.29 -0.42
C VAL A 80 -0.17 -8.88 -1.73
N LEU A 81 0.07 -7.67 -2.23
CA LEU A 81 -0.51 -7.19 -3.49
C LEU A 81 -0.14 -8.07 -4.67
N MET A 82 1.15 -8.40 -4.83
CA MET A 82 1.63 -9.30 -5.90
C MET A 82 1.00 -10.70 -5.82
N GLY A 83 0.70 -11.20 -4.61
CA GLY A 83 0.05 -12.51 -4.42
C GLY A 83 -1.47 -12.48 -4.58
N SER A 84 -2.12 -11.35 -4.33
CA SER A 84 -3.58 -11.19 -4.43
C SER A 84 -4.05 -10.79 -5.82
N MET A 85 -3.32 -9.95 -6.55
CA MET A 85 -3.73 -9.46 -7.88
C MET A 85 -3.99 -10.57 -8.91
N PRO A 86 -3.17 -11.64 -9.03
CA PRO A 86 -3.45 -12.73 -9.99
C PRO A 86 -4.77 -13.47 -9.73
N GLN A 87 -5.35 -13.37 -8.52
CA GLN A 87 -6.59 -14.05 -8.16
C GLN A 87 -7.84 -13.29 -8.64
N VAL A 88 -7.68 -12.02 -9.00
CA VAL A 88 -8.81 -11.12 -9.35
C VAL A 88 -8.62 -10.40 -10.68
N VAL A 89 -7.42 -10.42 -11.26
CA VAL A 89 -7.10 -9.81 -12.55
C VAL A 89 -6.85 -10.91 -13.59
N GLU A 90 -7.73 -10.98 -14.58
CA GLU A 90 -7.52 -11.83 -15.75
C GLU A 90 -6.35 -11.29 -16.59
N GLY A 91 -5.50 -12.18 -17.12
CA GLY A 91 -4.34 -11.78 -17.92
C GLY A 91 -3.27 -11.01 -17.14
N PHE A 92 -3.20 -11.19 -15.82
CA PHE A 92 -2.21 -10.52 -14.97
C PHE A 92 -0.78 -10.74 -15.46
N ASN A 93 -0.07 -9.65 -15.75
CA ASN A 93 1.36 -9.68 -16.10
C ASN A 93 2.19 -9.41 -14.82
N PRO A 94 2.78 -10.45 -14.20
CA PRO A 94 3.50 -10.28 -12.94
C PRO A 94 4.76 -9.43 -13.08
N ASP A 95 5.45 -9.49 -14.22
CA ASP A 95 6.68 -8.72 -14.42
C ASP A 95 6.39 -7.23 -14.59
N ALA A 96 5.38 -6.89 -15.40
CA ALA A 96 4.95 -5.51 -15.57
C ALA A 96 4.48 -4.91 -14.24
N TRP A 97 3.63 -5.64 -13.51
CA TRP A 97 3.13 -5.15 -12.22
C TRP A 97 4.25 -5.00 -11.20
N LYS A 98 5.19 -5.96 -11.14
CA LYS A 98 6.36 -5.88 -10.26
C LYS A 98 7.23 -4.65 -10.58
N ASN A 99 7.50 -4.41 -11.86
CA ASN A 99 8.36 -3.32 -12.32
C ASN A 99 7.75 -1.94 -12.09
N CYS A 100 6.42 -1.82 -11.95
CA CYS A 100 5.75 -0.55 -11.65
C CYS A 100 5.40 -0.40 -10.17
N LEU A 101 4.83 -1.44 -9.54
CA LEU A 101 4.35 -1.37 -8.15
C LEU A 101 5.50 -1.23 -7.15
N ILE A 102 6.60 -1.96 -7.34
CA ILE A 102 7.71 -1.92 -6.37
C ILE A 102 8.34 -0.51 -6.32
N PRO A 103 8.68 0.16 -7.43
CA PRO A 103 9.17 1.53 -7.40
C PRO A 103 8.20 2.52 -6.73
N ILE A 104 6.89 2.38 -6.97
CA ILE A 104 5.87 3.22 -6.32
C ILE A 104 5.93 3.07 -4.79
N LEU A 105 5.91 1.83 -4.28
CA LEU A 105 5.95 1.55 -2.84
C LEU A 105 7.30 1.95 -2.21
N ASN A 106 8.40 1.82 -2.95
CA ASN A 106 9.72 2.29 -2.52
C ASN A 106 9.76 3.82 -2.43
N GLY A 107 9.16 4.54 -3.38
CA GLY A 107 9.04 5.99 -3.35
C GLY A 107 8.27 6.48 -2.13
N MET A 108 7.15 5.84 -1.81
CA MET A 108 6.36 6.17 -0.61
C MET A 108 7.09 5.90 0.71
N SER A 109 7.96 4.90 0.74
CA SER A 109 8.65 4.45 1.97
C SER A 109 10.08 4.94 2.11
N ALA A 110 10.61 5.71 1.15
CA ALA A 110 12.02 6.10 1.09
C ALA A 110 12.55 6.77 2.37
N GLY A 111 11.72 7.59 3.03
CA GLY A 111 12.06 8.30 4.27
C GLY A 111 11.75 7.54 5.56
N LEU A 112 11.22 6.32 5.49
CA LEU A 112 10.83 5.54 6.68
C LEU A 112 12.01 4.74 7.27
N ALA A 113 11.84 4.35 8.53
CA ALA A 113 12.75 3.40 9.17
C ALA A 113 12.76 2.04 8.42
N PRO A 114 13.86 1.26 8.51
CA PRO A 114 13.96 -0.07 7.91
C PRO A 114 12.79 -1.00 8.27
#